data_AF-A0A497M4V5-F1
#
_entry.id   AF-A0A497M4V5-F1
#
_cell.length_a   1.000
_cell.length_b   1.000
_cell.length_c   1.000
_cell.angle_alpha   90.00
_cell.angle_beta   90.00
_cell.angle_gamma   90.00
#
_symmetry.space_group_name_H-M   'P 1'
#
loop_
_entity.id
_entity.type
_entity.pdbx_description
1 polymer ?
#
loop_
_entity_poly.entity_id
_entity_poly.type
_entity_poly.pdbx_seq_one_letter_code
_entity_poly.pdbx_strand_id
1 'polypeptide(L)' 'DAIGRITAALYTQKPYATLYGEKEFKTEELGLEKRKIEPEKFVI' A
#
# COMPACT_ATOMS: atom_id res chain seq x y z
N ASP A 1 -7.82 1.13 7.96
CA ASP A 1 -8.48 0.59 6.76
C ASP A 1 -7.49 0.36 5.60
N ALA A 2 -6.74 1.38 5.17
CA ALA A 2 -5.82 1.28 4.01
C ALA A 2 -4.90 0.04 4.01
N ILE A 3 -4.23 -0.27 5.13
CA ILE A 3 -3.38 -1.47 5.24
C ILE A 3 -4.18 -2.75 4.95
N GLY A 4 -5.36 -2.92 5.55
CA GLY A 4 -6.21 -4.09 5.30
C GLY A 4 -6.63 -4.23 3.84
N ARG A 5 -6.94 -3.11 3.16
CA ARG A 5 -7.24 -3.11 1.73
C ARG A 5 -6.04 -3.50 0.87
N ILE A 6 -4.85 -3.00 1.21
CA ILE A 6 -3.60 -3.37 0.55
C ILE A 6 -3.31 -4.85 0.76
N THR A 7 -3.49 -5.36 1.98
CA THR A 7 -3.34 -6.79 2.29
C THR A 7 -4.33 -7.66 1.51
N ALA A 8 -5.59 -7.25 1.40
CA ALA A 8 -6.59 -7.98 0.61
C ALA A 8 -6.27 -7.99 -0.90
N ALA A 9 -5.79 -6.86 -1.43
CA ALA A 9 -5.30 -6.77 -2.81
C ALA A 9 -4.09 -7.69 -3.04
N LEU A 10 -3.12 -7.69 -2.11
CA LEU A 10 -1.95 -8.58 -2.15
C LEU A 10 -2.36 -10.06 -2.11
N TYR A 11 -3.28 -10.44 -1.21
CA TYR A 11 -3.79 -11.81 -1.10
C TYR A 11 -4.46 -12.28 -2.40
N THR A 12 -5.10 -11.36 -3.13
CA THR A 12 -5.76 -11.64 -4.41
C THR A 12 -4.86 -11.37 -5.63
N GLN A 13 -3.55 -11.19 -5.42
CA GLN A 13 -2.55 -10.92 -6.46
C GLN A 13 -2.88 -9.70 -7.35
N LYS A 14 -3.63 -8.72 -6.81
CA LYS A 14 -3.93 -7.48 -7.52
C LYS A 14 -2.74 -6.51 -7.40
N PRO A 15 -2.31 -5.89 -8.52
CA PRO A 15 -1.21 -4.93 -8.52
C PRO A 15 -1.59 -3.60 -7.86
N TYR A 16 -2.88 -3.31 -7.73
CA TYR A 16 -3.41 -2.09 -7.12
C TYR A 16 -4.48 -2.40 -6.06
N ALA A 17 -4.48 -1.60 -5.00
CA ALA A 17 -5.52 -1.57 -3.99
C ALA A 17 -6.31 -0.25 -4.10
N THR A 18 -7.64 -0.34 -4.17
CA THR A 18 -8.51 0.85 -4.13
C THR A 18 -8.73 1.26 -2.68
N LEU A 19 -8.14 2.38 -2.30
CA LEU A 19 -8.27 2.98 -0.97
C LEU A 19 -9.57 3.77 -0.85
N TYR A 20 -9.81 4.33 0.34
CA TYR A 20 -10.92 5.25 0.54
C TYR A 20 -10.78 6.49 -0.37
N GLY A 21 -11.89 6.94 -0.94
CA GLY A 21 -11.91 8.06 -1.89
C GLY A 21 -11.36 7.70 -3.27
N GLU A 22 -11.51 6.44 -3.69
CA GLU A 22 -11.18 5.94 -5.03
C GLU A 22 -9.69 6.10 -5.44
N LYS A 23 -8.82 6.34 -4.46
CA LYS A 23 -7.37 6.41 -4.70
C LYS A 23 -6.81 5.02 -4.95
N GLU A 24 -6.02 4.86 -6.00
CA GLU A 24 -5.29 3.63 -6.24
C GLU A 24 -3.91 3.66 -5.56
N PHE A 25 -3.53 2.53 -4.96
CA PHE A 25 -2.22 2.32 -4.36
C PHE A 25 -1.56 1.10 -4.97
N LYS A 26 -0.32 1.24 -5.44
CA LYS A 26 0.45 0.15 -6.04
C LYS A 26 0.99 -0.76 -4.93
N THR A 27 0.55 -2.01 -4.89
CA THR A 27 0.79 -2.89 -3.73
C THR A 27 2.27 -3.18 -3.48
N GLU A 28 3.09 -3.23 -4.54
CA GLU A 28 4.55 -3.45 -4.44
C GLU A 28 5.30 -2.32 -3.72
N GLU A 29 4.74 -1.10 -3.68
CA GLU A 29 5.36 0.06 -3.01
C GLU A 29 5.36 -0.08 -1.48
N LEU A 30 4.48 -0.93 -0.92
CA LEU A 30 4.50 -1.31 0.49
C LEU A 30 5.34 -2.58 0.75
N GLY A 31 5.77 -3.27 -0.30
CA GLY A 31 6.54 -4.51 -0.25
C GLY A 31 7.98 -4.32 0.23
N LEU A 32 8.82 -5.33 -0.01
CA LEU A 32 10.26 -5.27 0.29
C LEU A 32 11.10 -4.93 -0.94
N GLU A 33 10.81 -5.53 -2.09
CA GLU A 33 11.64 -5.41 -3.29
C GLU A 33 11.55 -4.02 -3.95
N LYS A 34 10.35 -3.44 -3.99
CA LYS A 34 10.06 -2.16 -4.66
C LYS A 34 9.46 -1.15 -3.70
N ARG A 35 9.85 -1.24 -2.43
CA ARG A 35 9.31 -0.38 -1.38
C ARG A 35 9.57 1.07 -1.74
N LYS A 36 8.52 1.90 -1.72
CA LYS A 36 8.68 3.34 -1.79
C LYS A 36 9.04 3.85 -0.41
N ILE A 37 10.34 4.08 -0.18
CA ILE A 37 10.88 4.50 1.12
C ILE A 37 11.03 6.01 1.12
N GLU A 38 10.24 6.67 1.95
CA GLU A 38 10.39 8.08 2.31
C GLU A 38 10.51 8.14 3.84
N PRO A 39 11.53 8.80 4.41
CA PRO A 39 11.70 8.87 5.86
C PRO A 39 10.55 9.66 6.49
N GLU A 40 9.81 9.02 7.40
CA GLU A 40 8.78 9.67 8.20
C GLU A 40 9.44 10.59 9.24
N LYS A 41 9.20 11.89 9.12
CA LYS A 41 9.86 12.92 9.95
C LYS A 41 9.12 13.15 11.27
N PHE A 42 7.87 12.70 11.36
CA PHE A 42 6.97 12.99 12.47
C PHE A 42 6.56 11.71 13.20
N VAL A 43 7.53 10.83 13.49
CA VAL A 43 7.32 9.71 14.41
C VAL A 43 7.18 10.28 15.82
N ILE A 44 6.06 9.96 16.49
CA ILE A 44 5.72 10.40 17.86
C ILE A 44 5.76 9.20 18.79
#